data_AF-A0A7W1EE67-F1
#
_entry.id   AF-A0A7W1EE67-F1
#
_cell.length_a   1.000
_cell.length_b   1.000
_cell.length_c   1.000
_cell.angle_alpha   90.00
_cell.angle_beta   90.00
_cell.angle_gamma   90.00
#
_symmetry.space_group_name_H-M   'P 1'
#
loop_
_entity.id
_entity.type
_entity.pdbx_description
1 polymer ?
#
loop_
_entity_poly.entity_id
_entity_poly.type
_entity_poly.pdbx_seq_one_letter_code
_entity_poly.pdbx_strand_id
1 'polypeptide(L)'
;MSLQILSDRSLIRAGARSTRYVKVSFTAPEAPRTGGRRPVTVALVLDRSGSMSGEKIRLARTAAQSALTLLEADDRFAVVVYDEEIDLLVESSPASPVARRRAAKALDATAARGSTDLCG
;
A
#
# COMPACT_ATOMS: atom_id res chain seq x y z
N MET A 1 -18.26 10.53 -19.70
CA MET A 1 -17.76 9.20 -20.09
C MET A 1 -17.30 9.28 -21.53
N SER A 2 -16.10 8.80 -21.85
CA SER A 2 -15.61 8.71 -23.23
C SER A 2 -14.99 7.34 -23.46
N LEU A 3 -15.12 6.84 -24.69
CA LEU A 3 -14.48 5.61 -25.15
C LEU A 3 -13.79 5.94 -26.47
N GLN A 4 -12.49 5.75 -26.53
CA GLN A 4 -11.67 5.94 -27.72
C GLN A 4 -11.00 4.63 -28.09
N ILE A 5 -11.07 4.29 -29.38
CA ILE A 5 -10.47 3.09 -29.94
C ILE A 5 -9.51 3.55 -31.03
N LEU A 6 -8.24 3.18 -30.88
CA LEU A 6 -7.20 3.46 -31.87
C LEU A 6 -6.60 2.14 -32.34
N SER A 7 -6.62 1.90 -33.64
CA SER A 7 -5.94 0.76 -34.24
C SER A 7 -4.53 1.16 -34.70
N ASP A 8 -3.63 0.19 -34.68
CA ASP A 8 -2.27 0.33 -35.23
C ASP A 8 -2.25 0.65 -36.73
N ARG A 9 -3.27 0.21 -37.48
CA ARG A 9 -3.45 0.45 -38.91
C ARG A 9 -4.92 0.64 -39.27
N SER A 10 -5.19 1.36 -40.35
CA SER A 10 -6.55 1.57 -40.88
C SER A 10 -7.06 0.42 -41.76
N LEU A 11 -6.18 -0.50 -42.21
CA LEU A 11 -6.51 -1.55 -43.17
C LEU A 11 -6.06 -2.95 -42.71
N ILE A 12 -6.81 -3.97 -43.17
CA ILE A 12 -6.49 -5.39 -42.97
C ILE A 12 -6.24 -6.08 -44.32
N ARG A 13 -5.49 -7.18 -44.31
CA ARG A 13 -5.25 -7.98 -45.52
C ARG A 13 -6.47 -8.86 -45.78
N ALA A 14 -7.02 -8.80 -47.00
CA ALA A 14 -8.24 -9.50 -47.37
C ALA A 14 -8.08 -11.03 -47.50
N GLY A 15 -6.86 -11.53 -47.76
CA GLY A 15 -6.60 -12.96 -48.04
C GLY A 15 -5.50 -13.59 -47.20
N ALA A 16 -5.05 -12.93 -46.12
CA ALA A 16 -3.98 -13.45 -45.27
C ALA A 16 -4.22 -13.08 -43.81
N ARG A 17 -3.78 -13.96 -42.90
CA ARG A 17 -3.83 -13.68 -41.46
C ARG A 17 -2.93 -12.50 -41.12
N SER A 18 -3.36 -11.72 -40.15
CA SER A 18 -2.55 -10.64 -39.62
C SER A 18 -2.92 -10.34 -38.18
N THR A 19 -1.93 -10.16 -37.32
CA THR A 19 -2.13 -9.66 -35.95
C THR A 19 -2.31 -8.15 -35.99
N ARG A 20 -3.24 -7.64 -35.17
CA ARG A 20 -3.54 -6.20 -35.04
C ARG A 20 -3.57 -5.84 -33.58
N TYR A 21 -3.07 -4.64 -33.28
CA TYR A 21 -3.11 -4.07 -31.95
C TYR A 21 -4.13 -2.95 -31.91
N VAL A 22 -4.96 -2.98 -30.87
CA VAL A 22 -5.97 -1.95 -30.63
C VAL A 22 -5.74 -1.39 -29.24
N LYS A 23 -5.58 -0.08 -29.15
CA LYS A 23 -5.59 0.64 -27.87
C LYS A 23 -7.01 1.09 -27.58
N VAL A 24 -7.54 0.62 -26.47
CA VAL A 24 -8.82 1.06 -25.93
C VAL A 24 -8.54 1.98 -24.75
N SER A 25 -9.00 3.22 -24.84
CA SER A 25 -8.93 4.20 -23.76
C SER A 25 -10.35 4.55 -23.37
N PHE A 26 -10.69 4.42 -22.08
CA PHE A 26 -11.99 4.82 -21.56
C PHE A 26 -11.79 5.75 -20.37
N THR A 27 -12.64 6.78 -20.29
CA THR A 27 -12.74 7.64 -19.13
C THR A 27 -14.07 7.35 -18.45
N ALA A 28 -14.00 6.78 -17.24
CA ALA A 28 -15.17 6.56 -16.41
C ALA A 28 -15.89 7.92 -16.15
N PRO A 29 -17.23 7.95 -16.11
CA PRO A 29 -17.94 9.14 -15.64
C PRO A 29 -17.52 9.45 -14.21
N GLU A 30 -17.55 10.73 -13.83
CA GLU A 30 -17.35 11.11 -12.44
C GLU A 30 -18.44 10.42 -11.61
N ALA A 31 -18.03 9.52 -10.72
CA ALA A 31 -18.97 8.88 -9.82
C ALA A 31 -19.61 9.97 -8.95
N PRO A 32 -20.95 10.00 -8.78
CA PRO A 32 -21.55 10.87 -7.80
C PRO A 32 -20.84 10.62 -6.47
N ARG A 33 -20.26 11.66 -5.87
CA ARG A 33 -19.70 11.58 -4.51
C ARG A 33 -20.84 11.50 -3.50
N THR A 34 -21.64 10.45 -3.57
CA THR A 34 -22.66 10.12 -2.58
C THR A 34 -21.98 9.35 -1.46
N GLY A 35 -21.63 10.07 -0.40
CA GLY A 35 -20.97 9.54 0.79
C GLY A 35 -19.58 10.11 1.00
N GLY A 36 -19.22 10.29 2.28
CA GLY A 36 -17.89 10.73 2.71
C GLY A 36 -16.78 9.72 2.36
N ARG A 37 -15.58 9.96 2.90
CA ARG A 37 -14.46 9.03 2.77
C ARG A 37 -14.90 7.62 3.15
N ARG A 38 -14.62 6.63 2.27
CA ARG A 38 -14.86 5.23 2.59
C ARG A 38 -13.76 4.74 3.53
N PRO A 39 -14.09 3.97 4.58
CA PRO A 39 -13.09 3.36 5.43
C PRO A 39 -12.12 2.49 4.64
N VAL A 40 -10.83 2.58 4.96
CA VAL A 40 -9.77 1.79 4.33
C VAL A 40 -9.18 0.78 5.31
N THR A 41 -8.55 -0.26 4.77
CA THR A 41 -7.73 -1.20 5.54
C THR A 41 -6.28 -1.10 5.04
N VAL A 42 -5.35 -0.76 5.94
CA VAL A 42 -3.95 -0.51 5.59
C VAL A 42 -3.02 -1.36 6.45
N ALA A 43 -2.08 -2.07 5.83
CA ALA A 43 -0.99 -2.74 6.54
C ALA A 43 0.30 -1.95 6.36
N LEU A 44 0.95 -1.58 7.46
CA LEU A 44 2.30 -1.00 7.45
C LEU A 44 3.29 -2.14 7.68
N VAL A 45 4.14 -2.40 6.69
CA VAL A 45 5.19 -3.43 6.76
C VAL A 45 6.54 -2.73 6.75
N LEU A 46 7.30 -2.86 7.83
CA LEU A 46 8.57 -2.16 8.03
C LEU A 46 9.76 -3.13 8.06
N ASP A 47 10.77 -2.84 7.25
CA ASP A 47 12.07 -3.49 7.32
C ASP A 47 12.80 -3.04 8.59
N ARG A 48 13.32 -3.99 9.37
CA ARG A 48 14.21 -3.73 10.49
C ARG A 48 15.52 -4.52 10.43
N SER A 49 15.93 -4.96 9.24
CA SER A 49 17.25 -5.58 9.02
C SER A 49 18.40 -4.70 9.52
N GLY A 50 19.58 -5.28 9.73
CA GLY A 50 20.77 -4.54 10.17
C GLY A 50 21.13 -3.34 9.29
N SER A 51 20.76 -3.36 8.00
CA SER A 51 20.95 -2.26 7.05
C SER A 51 20.12 -1.00 7.36
N MET A 52 19.06 -1.17 8.17
CA MET A 52 18.16 -0.12 8.64
C MET A 52 18.67 0.58 9.91
N SER A 53 19.80 0.14 10.47
CA SER A 53 20.39 0.73 11.67
C SER A 53 20.63 2.24 11.57
N GLY A 54 20.65 2.90 12.73
CA GLY A 54 20.82 4.34 12.84
C GLY A 54 19.60 5.12 12.40
N GLU A 55 19.79 6.03 11.44
CA GLU A 55 18.78 7.03 11.09
C GLU A 55 17.60 6.44 10.30
N LYS A 56 17.82 5.41 9.49
CA LYS A 56 16.78 4.83 8.61
C LYS A 56 15.62 4.25 9.41
N ILE A 57 15.91 3.42 10.42
CA ILE A 57 14.86 2.85 11.29
C ILE A 57 14.19 3.93 12.14
N ARG A 58 14.91 5.00 12.52
CA ARG A 58 14.30 6.15 13.21
C ARG A 58 13.28 6.85 12.32
N LEU A 59 13.64 7.16 11.07
CA LEU A 59 12.75 7.79 10.10
C LEU A 59 11.58 6.88 9.73
N ALA A 60 11.82 5.57 9.55
CA ALA A 60 10.77 4.60 9.25
C ALA A 60 9.70 4.55 10.37
N ARG A 61 10.13 4.54 11.64
CA ARG A 61 9.22 4.62 12.80
C ARG A 61 8.41 5.91 12.80
N THR A 62 9.06 7.06 12.62
CA THR A 62 8.39 8.37 12.56
C THR A 62 7.37 8.44 11.42
N ALA A 63 7.73 7.92 10.24
CA ALA A 63 6.85 7.88 9.09
C ALA A 63 5.64 6.96 9.34
N ALA A 64 5.85 5.78 9.91
CA ALA A 64 4.77 4.86 10.27
C ALA A 64 3.83 5.47 11.32
N GLN A 65 4.36 6.10 12.36
CA GLN A 65 3.56 6.81 13.36
C GLN A 65 2.75 7.95 12.72
N SER A 66 3.34 8.70 11.80
CA SER A 66 2.66 9.76 11.06
C SER A 66 1.56 9.19 10.15
N ALA A 67 1.76 8.05 9.51
CA ALA A 67 0.72 7.39 8.73
C ALA A 67 -0.48 6.98 9.60
N LEU A 68 -0.24 6.52 10.83
CA LEU A 68 -1.30 6.15 11.78
C LEU A 68 -2.14 7.35 12.24
N THR A 69 -1.60 8.58 12.23
CA THR A 69 -2.38 9.78 12.58
C THR A 69 -3.35 10.18 11.48
N LEU A 70 -3.10 9.80 10.22
CA LEU A 70 -3.95 10.10 9.06
C LEU A 70 -5.18 9.18 8.91
N LEU A 71 -5.22 8.10 9.67
CA LEU A 71 -6.36 7.18 9.69
C LEU A 71 -7.54 7.82 10.42
N GLU A 72 -8.76 7.43 10.07
CA GLU A 72 -9.99 7.77 10.79
C GLU A 72 -10.42 6.61 11.71
N ALA A 73 -11.35 6.81 12.64
CA ALA A 73 -11.69 5.79 13.63
C ALA A 73 -12.28 4.50 13.01
N ASP A 74 -12.92 4.65 11.85
CA ASP A 74 -13.54 3.56 11.10
C ASP A 74 -12.55 2.82 10.18
N ASP A 75 -11.35 3.38 9.97
CA ASP A 75 -10.29 2.70 9.23
C ASP A 75 -9.75 1.52 10.05
N ARG A 76 -9.16 0.54 9.36
CA ARG A 76 -8.44 -0.56 9.99
C ARG A 76 -6.96 -0.49 9.65
N PHE A 77 -6.13 -0.93 10.58
CA PHE A 77 -4.71 -1.04 10.33
C PHE A 77 -4.06 -2.25 10.98
N ALA A 78 -2.95 -2.68 10.39
CA ALA A 78 -2.01 -3.63 10.97
C ALA A 78 -0.58 -3.07 10.88
N VAL A 79 0.29 -3.47 11.80
CA VAL A 79 1.71 -3.11 11.78
C VAL A 79 2.53 -4.38 11.90
N VAL A 80 3.36 -4.60 10.88
CA VAL A 80 4.28 -5.74 10.76
C VAL A 80 5.70 -5.20 10.68
N VAL A 81 6.63 -5.81 11.40
CA VAL A 81 8.06 -5.58 11.23
C VAL A 81 8.73 -6.88 10.82
N TYR A 82 9.72 -6.81 9.95
CA TYR A 82 10.41 -8.01 9.47
C TYR A 82 11.93 -7.83 9.42
N ASP A 83 12.64 -8.92 9.68
CA ASP A 83 14.06 -9.13 9.42
C ASP A 83 14.26 -10.57 8.91
N GLU A 84 14.80 -11.47 9.73
CA GLU A 84 14.79 -12.93 9.55
C GLU A 84 13.53 -13.56 10.17
N GLU A 85 12.85 -12.81 11.06
CA GLU A 85 11.58 -13.17 11.67
C GLU A 85 10.55 -12.07 11.41
N ILE A 86 9.30 -12.50 11.23
CA ILE A 86 8.15 -11.60 11.04
C ILE A 86 7.46 -11.42 12.39
N ASP A 87 7.45 -10.19 12.88
CA ASP A 87 6.72 -9.81 14.10
C ASP A 87 5.49 -8.96 13.75
N LEU A 88 4.33 -9.42 14.21
CA LEU A 88 3.09 -8.67 14.14
C LEU A 88 2.95 -7.78 15.39
N LEU A 89 3.35 -6.51 15.27
CA LEU A 89 3.25 -5.55 16.38
C LEU A 89 1.79 -5.24 16.74
N VAL A 90 0.93 -5.16 15.72
CA VAL A 90 -0.51 -4.93 15.86
C VAL A 90 -1.27 -5.71 14.80
N GLU A 91 -2.15 -6.60 15.25
CA GLU A 91 -3.13 -7.29 14.41
C GLU A 91 -4.10 -6.30 13.75
N SER A 92 -4.65 -6.68 12.60
CA SER A 92 -5.64 -5.89 11.87
C SER A 92 -6.81 -5.52 12.79
N SER A 93 -6.87 -4.26 13.19
CA SER A 93 -7.84 -3.75 14.16
C SER A 93 -8.31 -2.35 13.77
N PRO A 94 -9.49 -1.90 14.25
CA PRO A 94 -9.93 -0.53 14.05
C PRO A 94 -8.89 0.47 14.56
N ALA A 95 -8.72 1.57 13.84
CA ALA A 95 -7.80 2.65 14.17
C ALA A 95 -8.33 3.52 15.34
N SER A 96 -8.71 2.86 16.43
CA SER A 96 -9.09 3.51 17.68
C SER A 96 -7.89 4.25 18.30
N PRO A 97 -8.12 5.29 19.12
CA PRO A 97 -7.04 6.00 19.81
C PRO A 97 -6.15 5.07 20.66
N VAL A 98 -6.74 4.02 21.25
CA VAL A 98 -6.01 3.03 22.04
C VAL A 98 -5.11 2.17 21.16
N ALA A 99 -5.63 1.67 20.03
CA ALA A 99 -4.86 0.86 19.09
C ALA A 99 -3.70 1.66 18.50
N ARG A 100 -3.92 2.92 18.08
CA ARG A 100 -2.86 3.80 17.56
C ARG A 100 -1.77 4.08 18.59
N ARG A 101 -2.15 4.35 19.84
CA ARG A 101 -1.18 4.56 20.93
C ARG A 101 -0.34 3.31 21.20
N ARG A 102 -0.98 2.13 21.20
CA ARG A 102 -0.27 0.85 21.36
C ARG A 102 0.71 0.62 20.20
N ALA A 103 0.28 0.88 18.98
CA ALA A 103 1.11 0.79 17.78
C ALA A 103 2.33 1.73 17.85
N ALA A 104 2.12 2.99 18.23
CA ALA A 104 3.20 3.96 18.38
C ALA A 104 4.25 3.49 19.40
N LYS A 105 3.81 3.01 20.57
CA LYS A 105 4.70 2.47 21.60
C LYS A 105 5.47 1.23 21.13
N ALA A 106 4.82 0.34 20.37
CA ALA A 106 5.48 -0.84 19.81
C ALA A 106 6.52 -0.47 18.73
N LEU A 107 6.20 0.52 17.89
CA LEU A 107 7.13 1.07 16.90
C LEU A 107 8.34 1.69 17.59
N ASP A 108 8.17 2.46 18.67
CA ASP A 108 9.31 3.06 19.40
C ASP A 108 10.30 2.02 19.92
N ALA A 109 9.79 0.86 20.36
CA ALA A 109 10.61 -0.26 20.83
C ALA A 109 11.30 -1.04 19.70
N THR A 110 10.98 -0.77 18.43
CA THR A 110 11.56 -1.46 17.29
C THR A 110 12.99 -0.97 17.03
N ALA A 111 13.95 -1.89 17.08
CA ALA A 111 15.35 -1.67 16.74
C ALA A 111 15.75 -2.47 15.50
N ALA A 112 16.78 -2.00 14.79
CA ALA A 112 17.34 -2.76 13.69
C ALA A 112 18.10 -3.99 14.21
N ARG A 113 17.85 -5.17 13.63
CA ARG A 113 18.50 -6.45 13.96
C ARG A 113 18.49 -7.39 12.73
N GLY A 114 19.33 -8.42 12.73
CA GLY A 114 19.30 -9.50 11.74
C GLY A 114 19.67 -9.12 10.29
N SER A 115 19.52 -10.07 9.37
CA SER A 115 19.58 -9.89 7.91
C SER A 115 18.23 -9.45 7.33
N THR A 116 18.16 -9.19 6.01
CA THR A 116 16.90 -8.93 5.30
C THR A 116 16.36 -10.23 4.72
N ASP A 117 15.24 -10.72 5.25
CA ASP A 117 14.48 -11.79 4.62
C ASP A 117 13.09 -11.27 4.22
N LEU A 118 12.99 -10.88 2.96
CA LEU A 118 11.75 -10.37 2.36
C LEU A 118 10.88 -11.51 1.78
N CYS A 119 11.39 -12.74 1.76
CA CYS A 119 10.86 -13.84 0.94
C CYS A 119 10.57 -15.14 1.72
N GLY A 120 11.17 -15.34 2.90
CA GLY A 120 11.19 -16.61 3.62
C GLY A 120 12.23 -17.58 3.09
#